data_AF-A0A434BRI7-F1
#
_entry.id   AF-A0A434BRI7-F1
#
_cell.length_a   1.000
_cell.length_b   1.000
_cell.length_c   1.000
_cell.angle_alpha   90.00
_cell.angle_beta   90.00
_cell.angle_gamma   90.00
#
_symmetry.space_group_name_H-M   'P 1'
#
loop_
_entity.id
_entity.type
_entity.pdbx_description
1 polymer ?
#
loop_
_entity_poly.entity_id
_entity_poly.type
_entity_poly.pdbx_seq_one_letter_code
_entity_poly.pdbx_strand_id
1 'polypeptide(L)'
;AGVVDRAKLGARVLGDAAALKRLEAIIHPLVRADADAFLARHRGSGAPIAVLDIPLLFETGGRNRVDKVVVVTAPAETQRARVLARPGMTEEKLASILAKQVPDAEKRRQADFIVDTGQGLDAARAAVNAIIRQLIGVGKPGR
;
A
#
# COMPACT_ATOMS: atom_id res chain seq x y z
N ALA A 1 -23.06 12.85 17.68
CA ALA A 1 -22.44 12.48 16.39
C ALA A 1 -22.41 10.97 16.26
N GLY A 2 -22.79 10.42 15.10
CA GLY A 2 -22.76 8.97 14.83
C GLY A 2 -21.44 8.58 14.17
N VAL A 3 -20.54 7.95 14.94
CA VAL A 3 -19.28 7.41 14.43
C VAL A 3 -19.42 5.89 14.30
N VAL A 4 -18.87 5.33 13.22
CA VAL A 4 -18.88 3.87 13.00
C VAL A 4 -18.01 3.17 14.05
N ASP A 5 -18.62 2.24 14.78
CA ASP A 5 -17.90 1.29 15.62
C ASP A 5 -17.24 0.23 14.73
N ARG A 6 -15.93 0.39 14.51
CA ARG A 6 -15.14 -0.49 13.63
C ARG A 6 -15.05 -1.92 14.17
N ALA A 7 -15.10 -2.11 15.48
CA ALA A 7 -15.05 -3.44 16.08
C ALA A 7 -16.36 -4.19 15.80
N LYS A 8 -17.51 -3.54 15.99
CA LYS A 8 -18.82 -4.12 15.67
C LYS A 8 -19.00 -4.35 14.17
N LEU A 9 -18.60 -3.39 13.34
CA LEU A 9 -18.67 -3.55 11.88
C LEU A 9 -17.76 -4.69 11.42
N GLY A 10 -16.53 -4.74 11.93
CA GLY A 10 -15.58 -5.84 11.66
C GLY A 10 -16.18 -7.19 12.02
N ALA A 11 -16.72 -7.35 13.23
CA ALA A 11 -17.36 -8.61 13.66
C ALA A 11 -18.56 -9.02 12.77
N ARG A 12 -19.23 -8.08 12.11
CA ARG A 12 -20.36 -8.35 11.21
C ARG A 12 -19.95 -8.74 9.79
N VAL A 13 -18.78 -8.33 9.33
CA VAL A 13 -18.32 -8.60 7.95
C VAL A 13 -17.23 -9.67 7.89
N LEU A 14 -16.50 -9.90 8.98
CA LEU A 14 -15.49 -10.94 9.06
C LEU A 14 -16.16 -12.32 9.00
N GLY A 15 -15.77 -13.14 8.02
CA GLY A 15 -16.35 -14.47 7.79
C GLY A 15 -17.58 -14.48 6.89
N ASP A 16 -18.14 -13.33 6.53
CA ASP A 16 -19.25 -13.20 5.57
C ASP A 16 -18.78 -12.47 4.31
N ALA A 17 -18.48 -13.25 3.27
CA ALA A 17 -18.00 -12.72 1.99
C ALA A 17 -19.01 -11.79 1.31
N ALA A 18 -20.31 -12.03 1.47
CA ALA A 18 -21.34 -11.17 0.88
C ALA A 18 -21.46 -9.84 1.61
N ALA A 19 -21.39 -9.85 2.95
CA ALA A 19 -21.36 -8.63 3.75
C ALA A 19 -20.10 -7.81 3.50
N LEU A 20 -18.94 -8.46 3.42
CA LEU A 20 -17.67 -7.79 3.10
C LEU A 20 -17.73 -7.11 1.73
N LYS A 21 -18.22 -7.82 0.70
CA LYS A 21 -18.39 -7.25 -0.65
C LYS A 21 -19.32 -6.05 -0.68
N ARG A 22 -20.43 -6.07 0.10
CA ARG A 22 -21.33 -4.91 0.23
C ARG A 22 -20.63 -3.72 0.88
N LEU A 23 -19.87 -3.95 1.95
CA LEU A 23 -19.10 -2.90 2.61
C LEU A 23 -18.06 -2.31 1.65
N GLU A 24 -17.30 -3.14 0.96
CA GLU A 24 -16.29 -2.73 -0.02
C GLU A 24 -16.91 -1.91 -1.16
N ALA A 25 -18.09 -2.28 -1.66
CA ALA A 25 -18.79 -1.54 -2.70
C ALA A 25 -19.20 -0.12 -2.28
N ILE A 26 -19.44 0.11 -0.99
CA ILE A 26 -19.72 1.43 -0.42
C ILE A 26 -18.43 2.21 -0.21
N ILE A 27 -17.39 1.56 0.33
CA ILE A 27 -16.15 2.23 0.76
C ILE A 27 -15.22 2.53 -0.42
N HIS A 28 -15.06 1.63 -1.38
CA HIS A 28 -14.09 1.79 -2.47
C HIS A 28 -14.32 3.04 -3.34
N PRO A 29 -15.56 3.40 -3.74
CA PRO A 29 -15.78 4.64 -4.47
C PRO A 29 -15.39 5.89 -3.66
N LEU A 30 -15.69 5.90 -2.37
CA LEU A 30 -15.36 7.03 -1.48
C LEU A 30 -13.86 7.20 -1.30
N VAL A 31 -13.14 6.09 -1.04
CA VAL A 31 -11.67 6.10 -0.92
C VAL A 31 -11.01 6.49 -2.24
N ARG A 32 -11.57 6.07 -3.38
CA ARG A 32 -11.07 6.48 -4.71
C ARG A 32 -11.24 7.99 -4.92
N ALA A 33 -12.43 8.52 -4.64
CA ALA A 33 -12.70 9.95 -4.78
C ALA A 33 -11.79 10.80 -3.87
N ASP A 34 -11.55 10.36 -2.63
CA ASP A 34 -10.64 11.05 -1.70
C ASP A 34 -9.19 11.02 -2.21
N ALA A 35 -8.71 9.87 -2.69
CA ALA A 35 -7.38 9.75 -3.29
C ALA A 35 -7.23 10.64 -4.53
N ASP A 36 -8.24 10.69 -5.41
CA ASP A 36 -8.20 11.50 -6.63
C ASP A 36 -8.22 13.00 -6.28
N ALA A 37 -8.99 13.41 -5.27
CA ALA A 37 -9.00 14.78 -4.74
C ALA A 37 -7.66 15.16 -4.09
N PHE A 38 -7.03 14.23 -3.36
CA PHE A 38 -5.68 14.40 -2.82
C PHE A 38 -4.67 14.67 -3.94
N LEU A 39 -4.67 13.85 -4.99
CA LEU A 39 -3.78 14.03 -6.14
C LEU A 39 -4.04 15.36 -6.87
N ALA A 40 -5.30 15.72 -7.11
CA ALA A 40 -5.67 16.97 -7.80
C ALA A 40 -5.17 18.20 -7.02
N ARG A 41 -5.36 18.22 -5.70
CA ARG A 41 -4.88 19.30 -4.83
C ARG A 41 -3.35 19.45 -4.90
N HIS A 42 -2.61 18.35 -4.80
CA HIS A 42 -1.15 18.40 -4.82
C HIS A 42 -0.56 18.70 -6.20
N ARG A 43 -1.24 18.31 -7.28
CA ARG A 43 -0.93 18.77 -8.63
C ARG A 43 -1.12 20.28 -8.77
N GLY A 44 -2.24 20.81 -8.26
CA GLY A 44 -2.52 22.26 -8.27
C GLY A 44 -1.52 23.09 -7.46
N SER A 45 -0.94 22.52 -6.40
CA SER A 45 0.11 23.18 -5.60
C SER A 45 1.52 23.01 -6.16
N GLY A 46 1.69 22.36 -7.32
CA GLY A 46 3.01 22.12 -7.93
C GLY A 46 3.89 21.13 -7.18
N ALA A 47 3.31 20.22 -6.38
CA ALA A 47 4.08 19.18 -5.70
C ALA A 47 4.76 18.28 -6.74
N PRO A 48 6.09 18.04 -6.65
CA PRO A 48 6.79 17.26 -7.66
C PRO A 48 6.50 15.76 -7.58
N ILE A 49 6.08 15.27 -6.40
CA ILE A 49 5.73 13.87 -6.13
C ILE A 49 4.55 13.85 -5.15
N ALA A 50 3.62 12.92 -5.37
CA ALA A 50 2.62 12.49 -4.39
C ALA A 50 2.72 10.98 -4.21
N VAL A 51 2.56 10.49 -2.98
CA VAL A 51 2.66 9.05 -2.65
C VAL A 51 1.30 8.55 -2.19
N LEU A 52 0.84 7.47 -2.81
CA LEU A 52 -0.34 6.72 -2.38
C LEU A 52 0.13 5.41 -1.74
N ASP A 53 -0.14 5.23 -0.45
CA ASP A 53 0.08 3.94 0.22
C ASP A 53 -1.12 3.03 -0.03
N ILE A 54 -0.94 2.02 -0.88
CA ILE A 54 -2.01 1.14 -1.35
C ILE A 54 -1.62 -0.32 -1.04
N PRO A 55 -2.09 -0.89 0.08
CA PRO A 55 -1.69 -2.24 0.52
C PRO A 55 -2.02 -3.36 -0.48
N LEU A 56 -3.11 -3.20 -1.23
CA LEU A 56 -3.64 -4.17 -2.19
C LEU A 56 -3.56 -3.67 -3.64
N LEU A 57 -2.46 -2.96 -3.96
CA LEU A 57 -2.29 -2.28 -5.25
C LEU A 57 -2.47 -3.22 -6.44
N PHE A 58 -1.86 -4.41 -6.38
CA PHE A 58 -1.87 -5.37 -7.48
C PHE A 58 -3.16 -6.19 -7.50
N GLU A 59 -3.63 -6.58 -6.32
CA GLU A 59 -4.83 -7.38 -6.09
C GLU A 59 -6.08 -6.68 -6.60
N THR A 60 -6.11 -5.34 -6.55
CA THR A 60 -7.25 -4.52 -6.98
C THR A 60 -7.12 -3.97 -8.41
N GLY A 61 -6.05 -4.33 -9.13
CA GLY A 61 -5.76 -3.75 -10.46
C GLY A 61 -5.40 -2.26 -10.42
N GLY A 62 -4.96 -1.75 -9.27
CA GLY A 62 -4.65 -0.34 -9.05
C GLY A 62 -3.36 0.14 -9.72
N ARG A 63 -2.56 -0.75 -10.34
CA ARG A 63 -1.29 -0.43 -11.00
C ARG A 63 -1.40 0.72 -12.00
N ASN A 64 -2.50 0.77 -12.75
CA ASN A 64 -2.73 1.79 -13.79
C ASN A 64 -3.09 3.17 -13.23
N ARG A 65 -3.20 3.33 -11.90
CA ARG A 65 -3.50 4.60 -11.24
C ARG A 65 -2.26 5.41 -10.84
N VAL A 66 -1.07 4.83 -10.99
CA VAL A 66 0.18 5.42 -10.53
C VAL A 66 1.23 5.38 -11.62
N ASP A 67 2.04 6.44 -11.70
CA ASP A 67 3.12 6.54 -12.68
C ASP A 67 4.29 5.60 -12.35
N LYS A 68 4.54 5.41 -11.04
CA LYS A 68 5.64 4.61 -10.51
C LYS A 68 5.21 3.79 -9.32
N VAL A 69 5.75 2.59 -9.21
CA VAL A 69 5.53 1.66 -8.09
C VAL A 69 6.81 1.47 -7.31
N VAL A 70 6.75 1.74 -6.00
CA VAL A 70 7.80 1.43 -5.05
C VAL A 70 7.32 0.25 -4.20
N VAL A 71 8.06 -0.86 -4.21
CA VAL A 71 7.80 -2.01 -3.35
C VAL A 71 8.76 -1.98 -2.17
N VAL A 72 8.21 -1.96 -0.96
CA VAL A 72 8.95 -2.11 0.29
C VAL A 72 9.00 -3.59 0.64
N THR A 73 10.19 -4.14 0.82
CA THR A 73 10.40 -5.58 1.04
C THR A 73 11.38 -5.84 2.20
N ALA A 74 11.48 -7.10 2.60
CA ALA A 74 12.46 -7.65 3.53
C ALA A 74 12.50 -9.19 3.36
N PRO A 75 13.51 -9.90 3.88
CA PRO A 75 13.49 -11.36 3.91
C PRO A 75 12.22 -11.91 4.55
N ALA A 76 11.69 -13.03 4.02
CA ALA A 76 10.40 -13.58 4.46
C ALA A 76 10.34 -13.84 5.97
N GLU A 77 11.42 -14.37 6.55
CA GLU A 77 11.53 -14.59 8.00
C GLU A 77 11.49 -13.29 8.80
N THR A 78 12.14 -12.23 8.30
CA THR A 78 12.10 -10.90 8.91
C THR A 78 10.70 -10.31 8.85
N GLN A 79 10.00 -10.44 7.71
CA GLN A 79 8.61 -9.99 7.58
C GLN A 79 7.71 -10.72 8.57
N ARG A 80 7.82 -12.05 8.62
CA ARG A 80 7.06 -12.91 9.52
C ARG A 80 7.27 -12.52 10.98
N ALA A 81 8.52 -12.44 11.43
CA ALA A 81 8.85 -12.05 12.80
C ALA A 81 8.28 -10.67 13.17
N ARG A 82 8.40 -9.67 12.27
CA ARG A 82 7.87 -8.32 12.49
C ARG A 82 6.35 -8.27 12.55
N VAL A 83 5.66 -9.10 11.75
CA VAL A 83 4.19 -9.14 11.76
C VAL A 83 3.67 -9.82 13.02
N LEU A 84 4.26 -10.95 13.41
CA LEU A 84 3.86 -11.71 14.60
C LEU A 84 4.14 -10.96 15.91
N ALA A 85 5.12 -10.06 15.94
CA ALA A 85 5.36 -9.18 17.08
C ALA A 85 4.27 -8.13 17.30
N ARG A 86 3.34 -7.92 16.36
CA ARG A 86 2.26 -6.93 16.50
C ARG A 86 1.14 -7.47 17.39
N PRO A 87 0.53 -6.64 18.26
CA PRO A 87 -0.59 -7.06 19.10
C PRO A 87 -1.74 -7.67 18.28
N GLY A 88 -2.19 -8.87 18.67
CA GLY A 88 -3.31 -9.57 18.04
C GLY A 88 -3.01 -10.20 16.69
N MET A 89 -1.74 -10.45 16.36
CA MET A 89 -1.32 -11.29 15.25
C MET A 89 -1.02 -12.72 15.71
N THR A 90 -1.41 -13.69 14.88
CA THR A 90 -1.13 -15.12 15.04
C THR A 90 -0.64 -15.69 13.71
N GLU A 91 -0.10 -16.91 13.72
CA GLU A 91 0.33 -17.62 12.51
C GLU A 91 -0.83 -17.80 11.53
N GLU A 92 -2.00 -18.21 12.04
CA GLU A 92 -3.20 -18.45 11.25
C GLU A 92 -3.70 -17.17 10.60
N LYS A 93 -3.66 -16.06 11.35
CA LYS A 93 -4.05 -14.74 10.84
C LYS A 93 -3.06 -14.25 9.78
N LEU A 94 -1.76 -14.45 9.99
CA LEU A 94 -0.74 -14.12 9.00
C LEU A 94 -0.94 -14.95 7.72
N ALA A 95 -1.12 -16.27 7.84
CA ALA A 95 -1.37 -17.16 6.70
C ALA A 95 -2.63 -16.75 5.92
N SER A 96 -3.72 -16.40 6.61
CA SER A 96 -4.96 -15.91 6.00
C SER A 96 -4.77 -14.59 5.24
N ILE A 97 -3.90 -13.71 5.73
CA ILE A 97 -3.54 -12.45 5.05
C ILE A 97 -2.72 -12.77 3.79
N LEU A 98 -1.66 -13.58 3.92
CA LEU A 98 -0.78 -13.92 2.80
C LEU A 98 -1.52 -14.63 1.67
N ALA A 99 -2.50 -15.48 1.99
CA ALA A 99 -3.32 -16.19 1.00
C ALA A 99 -4.15 -15.25 0.10
N LYS A 100 -4.38 -14.01 0.52
CA LYS A 100 -5.17 -13.00 -0.21
C LYS A 100 -4.31 -11.97 -0.93
N GLN A 101 -2.99 -12.04 -0.78
CA GLN A 101 -2.06 -11.06 -1.33
C GLN A 101 -1.24 -11.65 -2.46
N VAL A 102 -0.83 -10.79 -3.40
CA VAL A 102 0.19 -11.13 -4.38
C VAL A 102 1.51 -11.39 -3.64
N PRO A 103 2.24 -12.48 -3.95
CA PRO A 103 3.51 -12.78 -3.30
C PRO A 103 4.54 -11.66 -3.48
N ASP A 104 5.36 -11.42 -2.47
CA ASP A 104 6.40 -10.37 -2.48
C ASP A 104 7.32 -10.45 -3.72
N ALA A 105 7.74 -11.65 -4.09
CA ALA A 105 8.58 -11.87 -5.28
C ALA A 105 7.89 -11.40 -6.57
N GLU A 106 6.57 -11.55 -6.68
CA GLU A 106 5.79 -11.05 -7.82
C GLU A 106 5.62 -9.53 -7.76
N LYS A 107 5.34 -8.97 -6.56
CA LYS A 107 5.30 -7.50 -6.36
C LYS A 107 6.62 -6.86 -6.82
N ARG A 108 7.76 -7.43 -6.43
CA ARG A 108 9.10 -6.96 -6.78
C ARG A 108 9.37 -7.02 -8.29
N ARG A 109 8.87 -8.03 -9.00
CA ARG A 109 8.99 -8.12 -10.47
C ARG A 109 8.27 -6.99 -11.21
N GLN A 110 7.19 -6.48 -10.64
CA GLN A 110 6.36 -5.44 -11.26
C GLN A 110 6.69 -4.01 -10.77
N ALA A 111 7.66 -3.88 -9.86
CA ALA A 111 8.02 -2.62 -9.24
C ALA A 111 8.96 -1.80 -10.13
N ASP A 112 8.80 -0.48 -10.13
CA ASP A 112 9.80 0.45 -10.70
C ASP A 112 11.00 0.60 -9.74
N PHE A 113 10.74 0.55 -8.43
CA PHE A 113 11.76 0.68 -7.39
C PHE A 113 11.53 -0.30 -6.24
N ILE A 114 12.62 -0.73 -5.61
CA ILE A 114 12.60 -1.61 -4.45
C ILE A 114 13.28 -0.91 -3.27
N VAL A 115 12.64 -0.96 -2.10
CA VAL A 115 13.21 -0.50 -0.82
C VAL A 115 13.31 -1.71 0.10
N ASP A 116 14.53 -2.22 0.29
CA ASP A 116 14.79 -3.34 1.20
C ASP A 116 15.00 -2.85 2.64
N THR A 117 14.05 -3.17 3.51
CA THR A 117 14.08 -2.84 4.95
C THR A 117 14.70 -3.94 5.80
N GLY A 118 15.15 -5.04 5.19
CA GLY A 118 15.96 -6.07 5.83
C GLY A 118 17.36 -5.55 6.21
N GLN A 119 17.87 -4.57 5.47
CA GLN A 119 19.16 -3.92 5.71
C GLN A 119 19.11 -2.80 6.77
N GLY A 120 17.95 -2.58 7.39
CA GLY A 120 17.75 -1.55 8.41
C GLY A 120 17.19 -0.23 7.86
N LEU A 121 16.82 0.66 8.79
CA LEU A 121 16.13 1.91 8.46
C LEU A 121 17.02 2.92 7.73
N ASP A 122 18.32 2.95 8.02
CA ASP A 122 19.22 3.90 7.37
C ASP A 122 19.45 3.56 5.90
N ALA A 123 19.58 2.26 5.58
CA ALA A 123 19.62 1.78 4.20
C ALA A 123 18.32 2.10 3.46
N ALA A 124 17.16 1.86 4.09
CA ALA A 124 15.87 2.20 3.53
C ALA A 124 15.72 3.72 3.27
N ARG A 125 16.17 4.56 4.21
CA ARG A 125 16.17 6.03 4.07
C ARG A 125 17.07 6.47 2.92
N ALA A 126 18.25 5.87 2.77
CA ALA A 126 19.15 6.15 1.66
C ALA A 126 18.51 5.78 0.30
N ALA A 127 17.87 4.61 0.21
CA ALA A 127 17.15 4.16 -0.98
C ALA A 127 15.99 5.10 -1.34
N VAL A 128 15.16 5.48 -0.37
CA VAL A 128 14.05 6.45 -0.57
C VAL A 128 14.59 7.80 -1.08
N ASN A 129 15.66 8.31 -0.48
CA ASN A 129 16.27 9.56 -0.92
C ASN A 129 16.82 9.47 -2.35
N ALA A 130 17.40 8.32 -2.75
CA ALA A 130 17.85 8.09 -4.12
C ALA A 130 16.69 8.08 -5.11
N ILE A 131 15.59 7.39 -4.77
CA ILE A 131 14.36 7.36 -5.58
C ILE A 131 13.80 8.77 -5.76
N ILE A 132 13.67 9.54 -4.67
CA ILE A 132 13.18 10.93 -4.73
C ILE A 132 14.09 11.77 -5.63
N ARG A 133 15.41 11.68 -5.48
CA ARG A 133 16.34 12.41 -6.36
C ARG A 133 16.22 12.01 -7.82
N GLN A 134 16.00 10.72 -8.12
CA GLN A 134 15.80 10.27 -9.49
C GLN A 134 14.48 10.78 -10.07
N LEU A 135 13.40 10.77 -9.29
CA LEU A 135 12.09 11.21 -9.75
C LEU A 135 11.99 12.73 -9.91
N ILE A 136 12.62 13.51 -9.02
CA ILE A 136 12.61 14.98 -9.09
C ILE A 136 13.74 15.50 -10.01
N GLY A 137 14.88 14.80 -10.04
CA GLY A 137 16.09 15.19 -10.79
C GLY A 137 16.04 14.89 -12.28
N VAL A 138 15.06 14.11 -12.76
CA VAL A 138 14.72 14.03 -14.19
C VAL A 138 13.87 15.25 -14.58
N GLY A 139 14.51 16.42 -14.56
CA GLY A 139 14.01 17.64 -15.18
C GLY A 139 14.23 17.64 -16.70
N LYS A 140 13.29 17.00 -17.43
CA LYS A 140 12.89 17.17 -18.85
C LYS A 140 13.91 17.04 -20.00
N PRO A 141 13.54 16.24 -21.02
CA PRO A 141 13.29 16.77 -22.35
C PRO A 141 11.78 16.86 -22.57
N GLY A 142 11.33 18.02 -23.06
CA GLY A 142 9.91 18.34 -23.19
C GLY A 142 9.13 17.43 -24.14
N ARG A 143 7.84 17.25 -23.82
CA ARG A 143 6.71 17.51 -24.70
C ARG A 143 5.44 17.59 -23.87
#